data_AF-A0A7J8PNS4-F1
#
_entry.id   AF-A0A7J8PNS4-F1
#
_cell.length_a   1.000
_cell.length_b   1.000
_cell.length_c   1.000
_cell.angle_alpha   90.00
_cell.angle_beta   90.00
_cell.angle_gamma   90.00
#
_symmetry.space_group_name_H-M   'P 1'
#
loop_
_entity.id
_entity.type
_entity.pdbx_description
1 polymer ?
#
loop_
_entity_poly.entity_id
_entity_poly.type
_entity_poly.pdbx_seq_one_letter_code
_entity_poly.pdbx_strand_id
1 'polypeptide(L)'
;MVSQGSNSASSYPIKTIVILVQENRSFDHMLGWFKSLNPEIDGVTGSESNPISTSDPNSPMVFFKDNSEYVDPDPAHSIQAIYEQVFGHPWSSDLPNPPHEPTMNGFAQNAERTEKGMAEAVMKGFKPDAVPVYKELASKFGICDRWFASVPASTQPNRMFVHSATSYGQTSNDAIKLIKGFPQKTIFESLDES
;
A
#
# COMPACT_ATOMS: atom_id res chain seq x y z
N MET A 1 13.72 -39.96 34.12
CA MET A 1 13.48 -38.64 34.74
C MET A 1 13.00 -37.71 33.65
N VAL A 2 11.71 -37.40 33.64
CA VAL A 2 11.11 -36.47 32.68
C VAL A 2 11.41 -35.06 33.21
N SER A 3 12.19 -34.30 32.46
CA SER A 3 12.38 -32.87 32.70
C SER A 3 11.05 -32.19 32.50
N GLN A 4 10.36 -31.83 33.59
CA GLN A 4 9.24 -30.90 33.54
C GLN A 4 9.78 -29.54 33.12
N GLY A 5 9.60 -29.19 31.84
CA GLY A 5 9.77 -27.81 31.39
C GLY A 5 8.75 -26.96 32.12
N SER A 6 9.23 -26.00 32.90
CA SER A 6 8.40 -24.99 33.55
C SER A 6 7.64 -24.22 32.47
N ASN A 7 6.33 -24.44 32.40
CA ASN A 7 5.43 -23.67 31.54
C ASN A 7 5.24 -22.28 32.15
N SER A 8 6.24 -21.41 32.04
CA SER A 8 6.07 -20.00 32.36
C SER A 8 5.24 -19.38 31.24
N ALA A 9 3.92 -19.33 31.42
CA ALA A 9 3.06 -18.55 30.55
C ALA A 9 3.63 -17.12 30.50
N SER A 10 4.19 -16.72 29.36
CA SER A 10 4.72 -15.38 29.19
C SER A 10 3.54 -14.41 29.29
N SER A 11 3.50 -13.64 30.38
CA SER A 11 2.50 -12.59 30.53
C SER A 11 2.84 -11.46 29.58
N TYR A 12 2.25 -11.46 28.39
CA TYR A 12 2.32 -10.30 27.50
C TYR A 12 1.48 -9.16 28.10
N PRO A 13 2.03 -7.93 28.20
CA PRO A 13 1.28 -6.79 28.72
C PRO A 13 0.10 -6.41 27.80
N ILE A 14 0.17 -6.75 26.51
CA ILE A 14 -0.90 -6.50 25.53
C ILE A 14 -1.86 -7.69 25.56
N LYS A 15 -3.14 -7.41 25.88
CA LYS A 15 -4.22 -8.43 25.94
C LYS A 15 -5.26 -8.29 24.82
N THR A 16 -5.30 -7.13 24.17
CA THR A 16 -6.27 -6.83 23.12
C THR A 16 -5.56 -6.09 22.00
N ILE A 17 -5.77 -6.55 20.78
CA ILE A 17 -5.27 -5.93 19.56
C ILE A 17 -6.48 -5.55 18.73
N VAL A 18 -6.56 -4.28 18.36
CA VAL A 18 -7.57 -3.77 17.43
C VAL A 18 -6.88 -3.46 16.11
N ILE A 19 -7.35 -4.08 15.03
CA ILE A 19 -6.83 -3.87 13.68
C ILE A 19 -7.84 -3.03 12.90
N LEU A 20 -7.51 -1.77 12.65
CA LEU A 20 -8.27 -0.90 11.76
C LEU A 20 -7.68 -1.01 10.35
N VAL A 21 -8.39 -1.69 9.46
CA VAL A 21 -7.98 -1.84 8.05
C VAL A 21 -8.64 -0.73 7.23
N GLN A 22 -7.82 0.12 6.64
CA GLN A 22 -8.25 1.21 5.75
C GLN A 22 -8.12 0.80 4.28
N GLU A 23 -8.53 1.68 3.36
CA GLU A 23 -8.67 1.36 1.94
C GLU A 23 -7.98 2.39 1.04
N ASN A 24 -7.33 1.89 -0.02
CA ASN A 24 -6.86 2.62 -1.21
C ASN A 24 -6.09 3.92 -0.95
N ARG A 25 -5.12 3.90 -0.02
CA ARG A 25 -4.24 5.05 0.27
C ARG A 25 -2.79 4.58 0.42
N SER A 26 -1.86 5.20 -0.29
CA SER A 26 -0.42 4.92 -0.18
C SER A 26 0.19 5.65 1.02
N PHE A 27 1.40 5.24 1.42
CA PHE A 27 2.13 5.92 2.49
C PHE A 27 2.38 7.38 2.14
N ASP A 28 2.92 7.69 0.96
CA ASP A 28 3.23 9.07 0.57
C ASP A 28 2.00 9.96 0.46
N HIS A 29 0.85 9.39 0.08
CA HIS A 29 -0.41 10.12 0.01
C HIS A 29 -0.89 10.61 1.38
N MET A 30 -0.76 9.79 2.43
CA MET A 30 -1.27 10.12 3.77
C MET A 30 -0.20 10.69 4.70
N LEU A 31 1.02 10.17 4.65
CA LEU A 31 2.10 10.42 5.60
C LEU A 31 3.38 10.93 4.94
N GLY A 32 3.46 11.02 3.61
CA GLY A 32 4.69 11.45 2.93
C GLY A 32 5.22 12.79 3.44
N TRP A 33 4.35 13.78 3.63
CA TRP A 33 4.73 15.10 4.10
C TRP A 33 4.94 15.21 5.63
N PHE A 34 4.79 14.11 6.38
CA PHE A 34 4.99 14.10 7.82
C PHE A 34 6.47 14.16 8.22
N LYS A 35 7.39 14.04 7.26
CA LYS A 35 8.81 14.33 7.47
C LYS A 35 9.05 15.75 8.03
N SER A 36 8.14 16.69 7.76
CA SER A 36 8.15 18.03 8.34
C SER A 36 7.88 18.07 9.85
N LEU A 37 7.23 17.03 10.40
CA LEU A 37 6.97 16.86 11.83
C LEU A 37 8.02 15.99 12.51
N ASN A 38 8.42 14.91 11.85
CA ASN A 38 9.46 14.02 12.32
C ASN A 38 10.42 13.68 11.16
N PRO A 39 11.63 14.26 11.14
CA PRO A 39 12.63 14.02 10.08
C PRO A 39 13.07 12.56 9.91
N GLU A 40 12.86 11.70 10.92
CA GLU A 40 13.19 10.28 10.85
C GLU A 40 12.24 9.47 9.96
N ILE A 41 11.06 10.02 9.63
CA ILE A 41 10.10 9.37 8.73
C ILE A 41 10.70 9.28 7.32
N ASP A 42 10.64 8.08 6.73
CA ASP A 42 10.96 7.80 5.32
C ASP A 42 9.85 8.34 4.39
N GLY A 43 9.64 9.66 4.42
CA GLY A 43 8.67 10.39 3.59
C GLY A 43 9.32 11.29 2.54
N VAL A 44 8.48 12.00 1.80
CA VAL A 44 8.87 12.83 0.65
C VAL A 44 9.68 14.07 1.03
N THR A 45 10.48 14.54 0.08
CA THR A 45 11.37 15.70 0.20
C THR A 45 10.90 16.89 -0.62
N GLY A 46 9.95 16.68 -1.54
CA GLY A 46 9.49 17.65 -2.53
C GLY A 46 10.32 17.66 -3.81
N SER A 47 11.23 16.71 -3.99
CA SER A 47 11.97 16.50 -5.23
C SER A 47 11.41 15.36 -6.08
N GLU A 48 10.49 14.59 -5.52
CA GLU A 48 9.86 13.43 -6.14
C GLU A 48 9.00 13.86 -7.32
N SER A 49 9.13 13.15 -8.43
CA SER A 49 8.38 13.44 -9.65
C SER A 49 8.27 12.21 -10.54
N ASN A 50 7.27 12.18 -11.41
CA ASN A 50 7.07 11.15 -12.41
C ASN A 50 6.78 11.80 -13.77
N PRO A 51 7.30 11.28 -14.90
CA PRO A 51 6.92 11.75 -16.22
C PRO A 51 5.49 11.34 -16.56
N ILE A 52 4.81 12.14 -17.38
CA ILE A 52 3.51 11.77 -17.98
C ILE A 52 3.67 10.58 -18.94
N SER A 53 4.85 10.42 -19.55
CA SER A 53 5.20 9.30 -20.41
C SER A 53 6.66 8.89 -20.22
N THR A 54 6.89 7.64 -19.83
CA THR A 54 8.21 7.08 -19.59
C THR A 54 8.97 6.73 -20.87
N SER A 55 8.28 6.64 -22.01
CA SER A 55 8.87 6.37 -23.32
C SER A 55 9.29 7.64 -24.06
N ASP A 56 8.88 8.82 -23.60
CA ASP A 56 9.26 10.11 -24.16
C ASP A 56 10.35 10.78 -23.30
N PRO A 57 11.60 10.90 -23.80
CA PRO A 57 12.68 11.58 -23.08
C PRO A 57 12.42 13.05 -22.76
N ASN A 58 11.47 13.70 -23.46
CA ASN A 58 11.08 15.09 -23.25
C ASN A 58 9.73 15.23 -22.54
N SER A 59 9.22 14.15 -21.94
CA SER A 59 7.91 14.15 -21.30
C SER A 59 7.85 15.19 -20.18
N PRO A 60 6.72 15.93 -20.05
CA PRO A 60 6.49 16.77 -18.88
C PRO A 60 6.57 15.96 -17.58
N MET A 61 7.21 16.53 -16.57
CA MET A 61 7.30 15.95 -15.24
C MET A 61 6.15 16.47 -14.36
N VAL A 62 5.50 15.56 -13.65
CA VAL A 62 4.56 15.88 -12.57
C VAL A 62 5.30 15.73 -11.26
N PHE A 63 5.48 16.85 -10.57
CA PHE A 63 6.10 16.89 -9.24
C PHE A 63 5.10 16.56 -8.15
N PHE A 64 5.55 15.85 -7.12
CA PHE A 64 4.73 15.51 -5.98
C PHE A 64 4.38 16.76 -5.17
N LYS A 65 3.09 17.00 -4.92
CA LYS A 65 2.58 18.22 -4.25
C LYS A 65 1.90 17.88 -2.92
N ASP A 66 1.62 18.92 -2.14
CA ASP A 66 1.14 18.81 -0.76
C ASP A 66 -0.33 19.24 -0.56
N ASN A 67 -1.05 19.39 -1.67
CA ASN A 67 -2.43 19.87 -1.74
C ASN A 67 -3.42 18.80 -2.21
N SER A 68 -3.29 17.59 -1.67
CA SER A 68 -4.25 16.51 -1.94
C SER A 68 -5.68 16.90 -1.56
N GLU A 69 -6.65 16.36 -2.31
CA GLU A 69 -8.07 16.60 -2.12
C GLU A 69 -8.70 15.46 -1.30
N TYR A 70 -9.70 15.77 -0.46
CA TYR A 70 -10.35 14.75 0.37
C TYR A 70 -11.14 13.72 -0.45
N VAL A 71 -11.63 14.13 -1.62
CA VAL A 71 -12.27 13.26 -2.60
C VAL A 71 -11.32 13.18 -3.78
N ASP A 72 -10.54 12.11 -3.80
CA ASP A 72 -9.55 11.82 -4.83
C ASP A 72 -10.15 10.78 -5.81
N PRO A 73 -9.87 10.82 -7.13
CA PRO A 73 -10.07 9.69 -8.02
C PRO A 73 -9.62 8.35 -7.42
N ASP A 74 -10.21 7.25 -7.91
CA ASP A 74 -9.78 5.89 -7.59
C ASP A 74 -8.77 5.42 -8.66
N PRO A 75 -7.45 5.63 -8.46
CA PRO A 75 -6.46 5.18 -9.42
C PRO A 75 -6.47 3.66 -9.55
N ALA A 76 -6.04 3.19 -10.72
CA ALA A 76 -5.98 1.78 -11.01
C ALA A 76 -5.06 1.04 -10.02
N HIS A 77 -5.58 -0.03 -9.42
CA HIS A 77 -4.90 -0.80 -8.37
C HIS A 77 -5.00 -2.32 -8.65
N SER A 78 -5.02 -2.69 -9.93
CA SER A 78 -4.84 -4.07 -10.38
C SER A 78 -3.35 -4.42 -10.41
N ILE A 79 -3.02 -5.72 -10.45
CA ILE A 79 -1.62 -6.16 -10.59
C ILE A 79 -0.97 -5.62 -11.87
N GLN A 80 -1.73 -5.49 -12.97
CA GLN A 80 -1.24 -4.94 -14.23
C GLN A 80 -0.96 -3.43 -14.13
N ALA A 81 -1.83 -2.69 -13.42
CA ALA A 81 -1.62 -1.27 -13.18
C ALA A 81 -0.41 -1.02 -12.28
N ILE A 82 -0.30 -1.78 -11.17
CA ILE A 82 0.82 -1.69 -10.24
C ILE A 82 2.13 -2.05 -10.94
N TYR A 83 2.13 -3.03 -11.85
CA TYR A 83 3.27 -3.34 -12.69
C TYR A 83 3.73 -2.11 -13.49
N GLU A 84 2.82 -1.42 -14.18
CA GLU A 84 3.17 -0.20 -14.92
C GLU A 84 3.68 0.91 -14.00
N GLN A 85 3.04 1.10 -12.85
CA GLN A 85 3.43 2.12 -11.87
C GLN A 85 4.87 1.92 -11.35
N VAL A 86 5.21 0.67 -11.01
CA VAL A 86 6.51 0.30 -10.43
C VAL A 86 7.62 0.25 -11.48
N PHE A 87 7.34 -0.25 -12.68
CA PHE A 87 8.34 -0.47 -13.72
C PHE A 87 8.32 0.57 -14.84
N GLY A 88 7.39 1.53 -14.82
CA GLY A 88 7.28 2.52 -15.88
C GLY A 88 6.98 1.93 -17.26
N HIS A 89 6.53 0.69 -17.35
CA HIS A 89 6.25 0.01 -18.61
C HIS A 89 4.87 -0.64 -18.57
N PRO A 90 3.99 -0.38 -19.56
CA PRO A 90 2.67 -1.01 -19.60
C PRO A 90 2.79 -2.54 -19.55
N TRP A 91 1.94 -3.17 -18.74
CA TRP A 91 1.87 -4.62 -18.69
C TRP A 91 1.41 -5.20 -20.03
N SER A 92 1.99 -6.32 -20.45
CA SER A 92 1.57 -7.11 -21.61
C SER A 92 1.67 -8.60 -21.32
N SER A 93 0.78 -9.40 -21.92
CA SER A 93 0.85 -10.87 -21.83
C SER A 93 2.15 -11.45 -22.40
N ASP A 94 2.78 -10.74 -23.34
CA ASP A 94 4.03 -11.17 -23.97
C ASP A 94 5.26 -10.86 -23.10
N LEU A 95 5.11 -9.96 -22.11
CA LEU A 95 6.14 -9.55 -21.15
C LEU A 95 5.57 -9.63 -19.73
N PRO A 96 5.27 -10.84 -19.23
CA PRO A 96 4.68 -11.00 -17.90
C PRO A 96 5.69 -10.71 -16.78
N ASN A 97 6.98 -10.74 -17.09
CA ASN A 97 8.06 -10.41 -16.16
C ASN A 97 8.60 -9.00 -16.43
N PRO A 98 8.99 -8.26 -15.38
CA PRO A 98 9.54 -6.91 -15.54
C PRO A 98 10.74 -6.90 -16.48
N PRO A 99 10.81 -5.97 -17.44
CA PRO A 99 11.92 -5.89 -18.39
C PRO A 99 13.23 -5.39 -17.74
N HIS A 100 13.14 -4.75 -16.57
CA HIS A 100 14.26 -4.15 -15.86
C HIS A 100 13.93 -3.94 -14.37
N GLU A 101 14.91 -3.45 -13.60
CA GLU A 101 14.75 -3.07 -12.20
C GLU A 101 13.62 -2.04 -11.99
N PRO A 102 12.95 -2.02 -10.83
CA PRO A 102 11.85 -1.10 -10.55
C PRO A 102 12.34 0.35 -10.53
N THR A 103 11.69 1.20 -11.31
CA THR A 103 12.05 2.62 -11.50
C THR A 103 11.13 3.57 -10.73
N MET A 104 9.96 3.11 -10.31
CA MET A 104 8.96 3.89 -9.55
C MET A 104 8.51 5.19 -10.26
N ASN A 105 8.54 5.19 -11.60
CA ASN A 105 8.29 6.37 -12.43
C ASN A 105 7.05 6.27 -13.32
N GLY A 106 6.22 5.22 -13.14
CA GLY A 106 5.05 4.98 -13.96
C GLY A 106 3.72 5.46 -13.38
N PHE A 107 3.71 6.06 -12.18
CA PHE A 107 2.47 6.44 -11.49
C PHE A 107 1.67 7.50 -12.26
N ALA A 108 2.34 8.59 -12.65
CA ALA A 108 1.71 9.66 -13.43
C ALA A 108 1.26 9.16 -14.81
N GLN A 109 2.07 8.37 -15.50
CA GLN A 109 1.71 7.76 -16.80
C GLN A 109 0.45 6.88 -16.68
N ASN A 110 0.43 5.94 -15.73
CA ASN A 110 -0.68 5.00 -15.57
C ASN A 110 -1.98 5.74 -15.23
N ALA A 111 -1.91 6.77 -14.39
CA ALA A 111 -3.06 7.62 -14.06
C ALA A 111 -3.55 8.41 -15.28
N GLU A 112 -2.67 9.08 -16.01
CA GLU A 112 -3.04 9.88 -17.20
C GLU A 112 -3.69 9.02 -18.31
N ARG A 113 -3.25 7.76 -18.45
CA ARG A 113 -3.85 6.79 -19.38
C ARG A 113 -5.22 6.30 -18.93
N THR A 114 -5.47 6.28 -17.63
CA THR A 114 -6.75 5.88 -17.05
C THR A 114 -7.77 7.01 -17.20
N GLU A 115 -7.37 8.23 -16.83
CA GLU A 115 -8.18 9.43 -16.99
C GLU A 115 -7.28 10.65 -17.19
N LYS A 116 -7.56 11.42 -18.24
CA LYS A 116 -6.78 12.61 -18.57
C LYS A 116 -6.82 13.63 -17.42
N GLY A 117 -5.67 14.06 -16.94
CA GLY A 117 -5.52 14.97 -15.80
C GLY A 117 -5.41 14.28 -14.44
N MET A 118 -5.62 12.97 -14.35
CA MET A 118 -5.52 12.22 -13.09
C MET A 118 -4.09 12.14 -12.57
N ALA A 119 -3.08 12.31 -13.43
CA ALA A 119 -1.68 12.36 -13.02
C ALA A 119 -1.41 13.43 -11.93
N GLU A 120 -2.05 14.59 -12.04
CA GLU A 120 -1.93 15.66 -11.02
C GLU A 120 -2.60 15.28 -9.70
N ALA A 121 -3.60 14.41 -9.71
CA ALA A 121 -4.29 13.97 -8.50
C ALA A 121 -3.47 12.91 -7.74
N VAL A 122 -2.98 11.88 -8.46
CA VAL A 122 -2.21 10.79 -7.84
C VAL A 122 -0.82 11.23 -7.34
N MET A 123 -0.28 12.33 -7.89
CA MET A 123 0.99 12.92 -7.48
C MET A 123 0.80 14.01 -6.41
N LYS A 124 -0.19 13.87 -5.54
CA LYS A 124 -0.39 14.72 -4.36
C LYS A 124 -0.40 13.89 -3.09
N GLY A 125 -0.01 14.50 -1.98
CA GLY A 125 -0.20 13.97 -0.64
C GLY A 125 -0.76 15.02 0.30
N PHE A 126 -1.21 14.60 1.47
CA PHE A 126 -1.72 15.50 2.50
C PHE A 126 -0.61 16.08 3.36
N LYS A 127 -0.68 17.38 3.64
CA LYS A 127 0.01 17.97 4.78
C LYS A 127 -0.55 17.42 6.09
N PRO A 128 0.26 17.35 7.16
CA PRO A 128 -0.23 16.90 8.46
C PRO A 128 -1.48 17.63 8.97
N ASP A 129 -1.57 18.94 8.75
CA ASP A 129 -2.71 19.74 9.20
C ASP A 129 -4.01 19.44 8.43
N ALA A 130 -3.93 18.86 7.24
CA ALA A 130 -5.10 18.42 6.47
C ALA A 130 -5.65 17.07 6.97
N VAL A 131 -4.85 16.29 7.69
CA VAL A 131 -5.23 14.98 8.25
C VAL A 131 -4.97 14.95 9.76
N PRO A 132 -5.68 15.78 10.56
CA PRO A 132 -5.33 16.05 11.96
C PRO A 132 -5.35 14.80 12.85
N VAL A 133 -6.21 13.82 12.55
CA VAL A 133 -6.23 12.53 13.28
C VAL A 133 -4.92 11.77 13.06
N TYR A 134 -4.44 11.69 11.81
CA TYR A 134 -3.15 11.06 11.51
C TYR A 134 -1.99 11.82 12.13
N LYS A 135 -2.03 13.16 12.09
CA LYS A 135 -1.03 14.02 12.75
C LYS A 135 -0.88 13.68 14.23
N GLU A 136 -1.99 13.58 14.96
CA GLU A 136 -1.97 13.23 16.39
C GLU A 136 -1.44 11.81 16.61
N LEU A 137 -1.90 10.83 15.83
CA LEU A 137 -1.41 9.44 15.93
C LEU A 137 0.10 9.34 15.68
N ALA A 138 0.59 9.94 14.60
CA ALA A 138 2.00 9.99 14.26
C ALA A 138 2.87 10.68 15.31
N SER A 139 2.32 11.67 16.02
CA SER A 139 3.04 12.43 17.05
C SER A 139 3.10 11.72 18.41
N LYS A 140 2.28 10.70 18.62
CA LYS A 140 2.12 10.02 19.93
C LYS A 140 2.45 8.54 19.91
N PHE A 141 2.51 7.92 18.74
CA PHE A 141 2.69 6.48 18.57
C PHE A 141 3.77 6.17 17.52
N GLY A 142 4.17 4.90 17.46
CA GLY A 142 5.12 4.42 16.47
C GLY A 142 4.50 4.34 15.07
N ILE A 143 5.33 4.60 14.06
CA ILE A 143 5.00 4.46 12.63
C ILE A 143 5.90 3.39 12.03
N CYS A 144 5.33 2.50 11.23
CA CYS A 144 6.08 1.61 10.37
C CYS A 144 6.13 2.22 8.97
N ASP A 145 7.18 2.99 8.66
CA ASP A 145 7.35 3.71 7.38
C ASP A 145 7.96 2.86 6.25
N ARG A 146 8.23 1.58 6.53
CA ARG A 146 8.61 0.56 5.54
C ARG A 146 7.69 -0.66 5.62
N TRP A 147 6.38 -0.42 5.75
CA TRP A 147 5.34 -1.44 5.77
C TRP A 147 4.65 -1.56 4.42
N PHE A 148 4.88 -2.68 3.72
CA PHE A 148 4.38 -2.91 2.36
C PHE A 148 3.18 -3.87 2.34
N ALA A 149 2.34 -3.71 1.31
CA ALA A 149 1.35 -4.72 0.98
C ALA A 149 2.03 -6.08 0.70
N SER A 150 1.41 -7.18 1.13
CA SER A 150 2.00 -8.52 0.96
C SER A 150 2.12 -8.92 -0.50
N VAL A 151 1.20 -8.44 -1.34
CA VAL A 151 1.22 -8.65 -2.79
C VAL A 151 0.81 -7.38 -3.53
N PRO A 152 1.41 -7.08 -4.71
CA PRO A 152 1.04 -5.96 -5.56
C PRO A 152 -0.28 -6.26 -6.31
N ALA A 153 -1.38 -6.29 -5.57
CA ALA A 153 -2.69 -6.70 -6.04
C ALA A 153 -3.80 -5.84 -5.42
N SER A 154 -5.03 -6.04 -5.91
CA SER A 154 -6.21 -5.32 -5.42
C SER A 154 -6.55 -5.63 -3.95
N THR A 155 -7.61 -5.00 -3.45
CA THR A 155 -8.04 -5.03 -2.05
C THR A 155 -8.21 -6.43 -1.47
N GLN A 156 -8.92 -7.33 -2.15
CA GLN A 156 -9.29 -8.63 -1.59
C GLN A 156 -8.06 -9.52 -1.28
N PRO A 157 -7.09 -9.72 -2.20
CA PRO A 157 -5.86 -10.46 -1.88
C PRO A 157 -5.14 -9.95 -0.63
N ASN A 158 -4.96 -8.64 -0.50
CA ASN A 158 -4.26 -8.06 0.66
C ASN A 158 -5.07 -8.20 1.96
N ARG A 159 -6.40 -8.12 1.91
CA ARG A 159 -7.25 -8.43 3.08
C ARG A 159 -7.12 -9.90 3.50
N MET A 160 -6.96 -10.83 2.56
CA MET A 160 -6.70 -12.23 2.91
C MET A 160 -5.36 -12.41 3.62
N PHE A 161 -4.31 -11.69 3.19
CA PHE A 161 -3.02 -11.73 3.88
C PHE A 161 -3.10 -11.24 5.32
N VAL A 162 -3.87 -10.17 5.58
CA VAL A 162 -4.12 -9.69 6.96
C VAL A 162 -4.73 -10.80 7.83
N HIS A 163 -5.65 -11.59 7.28
CA HIS A 163 -6.36 -12.60 8.05
C HIS A 163 -5.73 -13.98 8.05
N SER A 164 -4.95 -14.37 7.04
CA SER A 164 -4.54 -15.77 6.83
C SER A 164 -3.12 -15.93 6.31
N ALA A 165 -2.34 -14.84 6.22
CA ALA A 165 -0.97 -14.80 5.70
C ALA A 165 -0.81 -15.37 4.26
N THR A 166 -1.91 -15.54 3.51
CA THR A 166 -1.92 -15.95 2.11
C THR A 166 -3.18 -15.46 1.42
N SER A 167 -3.13 -15.23 0.10
CA SER A 167 -4.31 -14.96 -0.74
C SER A 167 -4.85 -16.20 -1.47
N TYR A 168 -4.29 -17.38 -1.21
CA TYR A 168 -4.61 -18.61 -1.95
C TYR A 168 -4.52 -18.43 -3.47
N GLY A 169 -3.47 -17.72 -3.90
CA GLY A 169 -3.18 -17.42 -5.31
C GLY A 169 -4.12 -16.39 -5.95
N GLN A 170 -5.00 -15.72 -5.19
CA GLN A 170 -5.80 -14.63 -5.74
C GLN A 170 -4.93 -13.39 -5.96
N THR A 171 -5.16 -12.73 -7.10
CA THR A 171 -4.48 -11.50 -7.53
C THR A 171 -5.46 -10.36 -7.86
N SER A 172 -6.76 -10.62 -7.77
CA SER A 172 -7.83 -9.65 -8.04
C SER A 172 -9.01 -9.90 -7.10
N ASN A 173 -9.99 -8.99 -7.14
CA ASN A 173 -11.26 -9.15 -6.44
C ASN A 173 -12.14 -10.17 -7.18
N ASP A 174 -12.59 -11.23 -6.48
CA ASP A 174 -13.52 -12.25 -6.98
C ASP A 174 -14.67 -12.44 -5.98
N ALA A 175 -15.84 -11.91 -6.32
CA ALA A 175 -17.02 -11.98 -5.46
C ALA A 175 -17.58 -13.41 -5.34
N ILE A 176 -17.50 -14.21 -6.41
CA ILE A 176 -18.04 -15.57 -6.42
C ILE A 176 -17.20 -16.46 -5.49
N LYS A 177 -15.87 -16.36 -5.58
CA LYS A 177 -14.98 -17.09 -4.66
C LYS A 177 -15.14 -16.62 -3.23
N LEU A 178 -15.32 -15.31 -2.99
CA LEU A 178 -15.57 -14.79 -1.65
C LEU A 178 -16.82 -15.43 -1.01
N ILE A 179 -17.91 -15.53 -1.78
CA ILE A 179 -19.15 -16.18 -1.31
C ILE A 179 -18.95 -17.67 -1.06
N LYS A 180 -18.20 -18.36 -1.93
CA LYS A 180 -17.89 -19.79 -1.75
C LYS A 180 -16.95 -20.07 -0.58
N GLY A 181 -16.22 -19.05 -0.13
CA GLY A 181 -15.19 -19.16 0.88
C GLY A 181 -13.85 -19.63 0.31
N PHE A 182 -12.84 -19.56 1.16
CA PHE A 182 -11.48 -19.91 0.84
C PHE A 182 -10.96 -20.95 1.85
N PRO A 183 -10.08 -21.89 1.43
CA PRO A 183 -9.71 -23.04 2.26
C PRO A 183 -8.63 -22.75 3.31
N GLN A 184 -7.94 -21.60 3.23
CA GLN A 184 -6.92 -21.24 4.19
C GLN A 184 -7.52 -20.86 5.55
N LYS A 185 -6.82 -21.27 6.60
CA LYS A 185 -7.14 -20.93 7.98
C LYS A 185 -6.81 -19.47 8.26
N THR A 186 -7.69 -18.80 8.98
CA THR A 186 -7.51 -17.44 9.49
C THR A 186 -6.80 -17.41 10.84
N ILE A 187 -6.24 -16.26 11.20
CA ILE A 187 -5.64 -16.01 12.51
C ILE A 187 -6.64 -16.21 13.63
N PHE A 188 -7.93 -15.92 13.42
CA PHE A 188 -8.97 -16.12 14.43
C PHE A 188 -9.21 -17.60 14.70
N GLU A 189 -9.33 -18.40 13.65
CA GLU A 189 -9.42 -19.86 13.79
C GLU A 189 -8.16 -20.45 14.44
N SER A 190 -6.97 -19.93 14.09
CA SER A 190 -5.73 -20.34 14.76
C SER A 190 -5.68 -19.98 16.25
N LEU A 191 -6.25 -18.85 16.64
CA LEU A 191 -6.30 -18.41 18.04
C LEU A 191 -7.36 -19.19 18.85
N ASP A 192 -8.51 -19.49 18.25
CA ASP A 192 -9.58 -20.25 18.89
C ASP A 192 -9.18 -21.71 19.19
N GLU A 193 -8.25 -22.27 18.41
CA GLU A 193 -7.72 -23.62 18.60
C GLU A 193 -6.51 -23.70 19.56
N SER A 194 -5.97 -22.56 20.02
CA SER A 194 -4.73 -22.48 20.80
C SER A 194 -4.87 -22.60 22.32
#